data_AF-A0A6A4F4D5-F1
#
_entry.id   AF-A0A6A4F4D5-F1
#
_cell.length_a   1.000
_cell.length_b   1.000
_cell.length_c   1.000
_cell.angle_alpha   90.00
_cell.angle_beta   90.00
_cell.angle_gamma   90.00
#
_symmetry.space_group_name_H-M   'P 1'
#
loop_
_entity.id
_entity.type
_entity.pdbx_description
1 polymer ?
#
loop_
_entity_poly.entity_id
_entity_poly.type
_entity_poly.pdbx_seq_one_letter_code
_entity_poly.pdbx_strand_id
1 'polypeptide(L)'
;MADAIALARERLAAKFGDVRTGGKGTVRRKRKATHKTATADDKKLGATLKKLGVTPIPGVEEVNLFKADGQVIHFQTPKVQASIASNTYAVSGFNQTKSLQELLPGIINQLGPDNLANLKQIAESYTAAQKAASAAAADDDDDEVPDLVDNFEDVSQQD
;
A
#
# COMPACT_ATOMS: atom_id res chain seq x y z
N MET A 1 -20.97 -42.32 60.26
CA MET A 1 -20.20 -41.85 59.08
C MET A 1 -21.05 -41.74 57.82
N ALA A 2 -21.95 -42.69 57.53
CA ALA A 2 -22.84 -42.61 56.36
C ALA A 2 -23.76 -41.38 56.36
N ASP A 3 -24.31 -40.99 57.50
CA ASP A 3 -25.22 -39.82 57.60
C ASP A 3 -24.53 -38.48 57.33
N ALA A 4 -23.27 -38.34 57.75
CA ALA A 4 -22.49 -37.13 57.49
C ALA A 4 -22.20 -36.95 55.99
N ILE A 5 -22.03 -38.07 55.26
CA ILE A 5 -21.78 -38.07 53.82
C ILE A 5 -23.08 -37.77 53.06
N ALA A 6 -24.22 -38.30 53.51
CA ALA A 6 -25.53 -38.00 52.93
C ALA A 6 -25.90 -36.52 53.08
N LEU A 7 -25.69 -35.96 54.28
CA LEU A 7 -25.96 -34.56 54.60
C LEU A 7 -24.98 -33.62 53.86
N ALA A 8 -23.73 -34.05 53.65
CA ALA A 8 -22.78 -33.33 52.81
C ALA A 8 -23.19 -33.33 51.32
N ARG A 9 -23.69 -34.46 50.79
CA ARG A 9 -24.22 -34.55 49.42
C ARG A 9 -25.45 -33.69 49.21
N GLU A 10 -26.37 -33.67 50.16
CA GLU A 10 -27.57 -32.84 50.10
C GLU A 10 -27.23 -31.34 50.13
N ARG A 11 -26.30 -30.93 51.00
CA ARG A 11 -25.77 -29.56 51.03
C ARG A 11 -25.04 -29.18 49.75
N LEU A 12 -24.37 -30.13 49.10
CA LEU A 12 -23.68 -29.90 47.83
C LEU A 12 -24.70 -29.81 46.69
N ALA A 13 -25.73 -30.66 46.67
CA ALA A 13 -26.84 -30.59 45.73
C ALA A 13 -27.65 -29.29 45.87
N ALA A 14 -27.85 -28.77 47.09
CA ALA A 14 -28.50 -27.48 47.29
C ALA A 14 -27.65 -26.28 46.81
N LYS A 15 -26.31 -26.40 46.86
CA LYS A 15 -25.37 -25.35 46.42
C LYS A 15 -25.06 -25.37 44.93
N PHE A 16 -25.17 -26.53 44.28
CA PHE A 16 -24.78 -26.74 42.88
C PHE A 16 -25.89 -27.34 42.00
N GLY A 17 -27.08 -27.59 42.54
CA GLY A 17 -28.19 -28.22 41.81
C GLY A 17 -28.88 -27.30 40.80
N ASP A 18 -28.80 -25.98 41.00
CA ASP A 18 -29.27 -24.97 40.05
C ASP A 18 -28.14 -24.03 39.66
N VAL A 19 -27.05 -24.59 39.11
CA VAL A 19 -26.14 -23.77 38.28
C VAL A 19 -26.91 -23.47 37.00
N ARG A 20 -27.66 -22.36 36.99
CA ARG A 20 -28.27 -21.79 35.77
C ARG A 20 -27.17 -21.42 34.78
N THR A 21 -26.66 -22.42 34.06
CA THR A 21 -25.83 -22.28 32.88
C THR A 21 -26.72 -21.80 31.74
N GLY A 22 -27.00 -20.50 31.70
CA GLY A 22 -27.46 -19.81 30.50
C GLY A 22 -28.83 -20.26 29.95
N GLY A 23 -29.92 -19.91 30.64
CA GLY A 23 -31.29 -20.00 30.11
C GLY A 23 -31.77 -18.68 29.47
N LYS A 24 -32.86 -18.74 28.70
CA LYS A 24 -33.56 -17.55 28.14
C LYS A 24 -33.94 -16.59 29.28
N GLY A 25 -33.37 -15.39 29.31
CA GLY A 25 -33.57 -14.40 30.39
C GLY A 25 -32.46 -14.34 31.46
N THR A 26 -31.45 -15.22 31.42
CA THR A 26 -30.27 -15.09 32.29
C THR A 26 -29.37 -13.94 31.83
N VAL A 27 -28.70 -13.26 32.78
CA VAL A 27 -27.83 -12.11 32.47
C VAL A 27 -26.67 -12.57 31.58
N ARG A 28 -26.74 -12.21 30.30
CA ARG A 28 -25.63 -12.41 29.37
C ARG A 28 -24.50 -11.46 29.75
N ARG A 29 -23.27 -11.98 29.88
CA ARG A 29 -22.08 -11.14 30.03
C ARG A 29 -22.04 -10.16 28.87
N LYS A 30 -22.06 -8.85 29.17
CA LYS A 30 -21.94 -7.80 28.16
C LYS A 30 -20.62 -8.02 27.40
N ARG A 31 -20.70 -8.30 26.09
CA ARG A 31 -19.52 -8.42 25.23
C ARG A 31 -18.87 -7.03 25.17
N LYS A 32 -17.73 -6.86 25.84
CA LYS A 32 -16.87 -5.68 25.64
C LYS A 32 -16.14 -5.86 24.32
N ALA A 33 -16.63 -5.19 23.27
CA ALA A 33 -15.86 -5.04 22.05
C ALA A 33 -14.74 -4.03 22.34
N THR A 34 -13.56 -4.53 22.73
CA THR A 34 -12.37 -3.69 22.86
C THR A 34 -11.82 -3.40 21.47
N HIS A 35 -11.95 -2.16 21.00
CA HIS A 35 -11.20 -1.70 19.84
C HIS A 35 -9.72 -1.60 20.24
N LYS A 36 -8.86 -2.37 19.55
CA LYS A 36 -7.41 -2.26 19.71
C LYS A 36 -6.96 -0.98 19.03
N THR A 37 -6.18 -0.17 19.73
CA THR A 37 -5.55 1.02 19.19
C THR A 37 -4.27 0.63 18.47
N ALA A 38 -4.13 1.03 17.20
CA ALA A 38 -3.00 0.64 16.33
C ALA A 38 -1.62 1.07 16.86
N THR A 39 -1.58 2.09 17.72
CA THR A 39 -0.33 2.65 18.29
C THR A 39 0.46 1.65 19.14
N ALA A 40 -0.21 0.71 19.81
CA ALA A 40 0.47 -0.32 20.60
C ALA A 40 1.14 -1.38 19.73
N ASP A 41 0.57 -1.65 18.56
CA ASP A 41 1.07 -2.67 17.64
C ASP A 41 2.29 -2.16 16.86
N ASP A 42 2.34 -0.87 16.50
CA ASP A 42 3.52 -0.28 15.84
C ASP A 42 4.79 -0.33 16.71
N LYS A 43 4.64 -0.12 18.03
CA LYS A 43 5.77 -0.28 18.97
C LYS A 43 6.26 -1.73 19.05
N LYS A 44 5.35 -2.70 18.99
CA LYS A 44 5.72 -4.13 18.97
C LYS A 44 6.40 -4.50 17.67
N LEU A 45 5.91 -4.01 16.53
CA LEU A 45 6.52 -4.20 15.21
C LEU A 45 7.95 -3.64 15.17
N GLY A 46 8.14 -2.41 15.68
CA GLY A 46 9.47 -1.83 15.80
C GLY A 46 10.41 -2.66 16.68
N ALA A 47 9.91 -3.19 17.80
CA ALA A 47 10.70 -4.06 18.68
C ALA A 47 11.06 -5.40 18.01
N THR A 48 10.16 -6.00 17.22
CA THR A 48 10.45 -7.23 16.48
C THR A 48 11.46 -7.00 15.35
N LEU A 49 11.32 -5.90 14.61
CA LEU A 49 12.26 -5.54 13.53
C LEU A 49 13.67 -5.27 14.08
N LYS A 50 13.76 -4.59 15.24
CA LYS A 50 15.04 -4.37 15.92
C LYS A 50 15.71 -5.68 16.34
N LYS A 51 14.95 -6.69 16.78
CA LYS A 51 15.49 -8.02 17.12
C LYS A 51 16.04 -8.77 15.90
N LEU A 52 15.48 -8.51 14.71
CA LEU A 52 15.96 -9.05 13.44
C LEU A 52 17.19 -8.30 12.89
N GLY A 53 17.74 -7.34 13.63
CA GLY A 53 18.91 -6.56 13.20
C GLY A 53 18.59 -5.46 12.19
N VAL A 54 17.31 -5.13 12.01
CA VAL A 54 16.89 -4.09 11.07
C VAL A 54 17.07 -2.71 11.70
N THR A 55 17.83 -1.84 11.03
CA THR A 55 18.15 -0.47 11.48
C THR A 55 17.44 0.59 10.63
N PRO A 56 16.92 1.69 11.22
CA PRO A 56 16.29 2.75 10.44
C PRO A 56 17.31 3.50 9.57
N ILE A 57 16.94 3.81 8.32
CA ILE A 57 17.73 4.65 7.40
C ILE A 57 17.09 6.04 7.38
N PRO A 58 17.80 7.10 7.81
CA PRO A 58 17.30 8.47 7.75
C PRO A 58 17.41 9.05 6.34
N GLY A 59 16.57 10.05 6.03
CA GLY A 59 16.70 10.83 4.79
C GLY A 59 16.20 10.14 3.52
N VAL A 60 15.37 9.10 3.64
CA VAL A 60 14.74 8.49 2.45
C VAL A 60 13.58 9.37 1.99
N GLU A 61 13.74 9.96 0.80
CA GLU A 61 12.74 10.84 0.20
C GLU A 61 11.63 10.04 -0.47
N GLU A 62 11.94 8.90 -1.09
CA GLU A 62 10.97 8.08 -1.80
C GLU A 62 11.40 6.61 -1.91
N VAL A 63 10.41 5.72 -2.04
CA VAL A 63 10.62 4.31 -2.40
C VAL A 63 9.64 3.95 -3.52
N ASN A 64 10.18 3.38 -4.60
CA ASN A 64 9.43 2.96 -5.77
C ASN A 64 9.52 1.43 -5.91
N LEU A 65 8.37 0.74 -5.90
CA LEU A 65 8.29 -0.68 -6.24
C LEU A 65 7.64 -0.86 -7.61
N PHE A 66 8.44 -1.26 -8.58
CA PHE A 66 8.01 -1.54 -9.95
C PHE A 66 7.33 -2.91 -10.02
N LYS A 67 6.10 -2.96 -10.52
CA LYS A 67 5.39 -4.21 -10.81
C LYS A 67 5.56 -4.59 -12.27
N ALA A 68 5.35 -5.88 -12.57
CA ALA A 68 5.33 -6.38 -13.94
C ALA A 68 4.22 -5.76 -14.80
N ASP A 69 3.12 -5.32 -14.17
CA ASP A 69 1.93 -4.77 -14.87
C ASP A 69 2.11 -3.31 -15.36
N GLY A 70 3.32 -2.74 -15.25
CA GLY A 70 3.59 -1.35 -15.60
C GLY A 70 3.12 -0.32 -14.55
N GLN A 71 2.60 -0.78 -13.41
CA GLN A 71 2.27 0.05 -12.27
C GLN A 71 3.44 0.17 -11.28
N VAL A 72 3.50 1.30 -10.58
CA VAL A 72 4.49 1.57 -9.54
C VAL A 72 3.79 1.81 -8.22
N ILE A 73 4.18 1.09 -7.17
CA ILE A 73 3.81 1.46 -5.80
C ILE A 73 4.81 2.52 -5.34
N HIS A 74 4.35 3.76 -5.25
CA HIS A 74 5.13 4.92 -4.85
C HIS A 74 4.88 5.26 -3.38
N PHE A 75 5.95 5.42 -2.63
CA PHE A 75 5.93 5.92 -1.26
C PHE A 75 6.66 7.26 -1.21
N GLN A 76 5.96 8.30 -0.75
CA GLN A 76 6.55 9.62 -0.51
C GLN A 76 6.98 9.74 0.95
N THR A 77 8.26 10.02 1.19
CA THR A 77 8.91 10.14 2.50
C THR A 77 8.61 8.98 3.48
N PRO A 78 8.86 7.71 3.08
CA PRO A 78 8.55 6.58 3.94
C PRO A 78 9.55 6.42 5.10
N LYS A 79 9.10 5.73 6.15
CA LYS A 79 9.98 5.22 7.19
C LYS A 79 10.58 3.90 6.72
N VAL A 80 11.86 3.92 6.37
CA VAL A 80 12.60 2.73 5.94
C VAL A 80 13.47 2.21 7.06
N GLN A 81 13.42 0.91 7.28
CA GLN A 81 14.33 0.19 8.14
C GLN A 81 14.95 -0.94 7.32
N ALA A 82 16.26 -1.12 7.36
CA ALA A 82 16.94 -2.16 6.59
C ALA A 82 17.97 -2.91 7.44
N SER A 83 18.14 -4.18 7.12
CA SER A 83 19.36 -4.93 7.42
C SER A 83 20.13 -5.04 6.11
N ILE A 84 21.21 -4.24 5.98
CA ILE A 84 22.06 -4.22 4.79
C ILE A 84 22.78 -5.56 4.62
N ALA A 85 23.23 -6.17 5.73
CA ALA A 85 23.90 -7.47 5.70
C ALA A 85 23.01 -8.60 5.18
N SER A 86 21.69 -8.49 5.39
CA SER A 86 20.70 -9.50 4.97
C SER A 86 19.91 -9.10 3.71
N ASN A 87 20.25 -7.98 3.06
CA ASN A 87 19.50 -7.40 1.95
C ASN A 87 17.97 -7.32 2.20
N THR A 88 17.58 -7.04 3.45
CA THR A 88 16.17 -7.04 3.86
C THR A 88 15.73 -5.63 4.21
N TYR A 89 14.65 -5.17 3.59
CA TYR A 89 14.10 -3.84 3.75
C TYR A 89 12.65 -3.92 4.26
N ALA A 90 12.34 -3.13 5.29
CA ALA A 90 11.02 -2.91 5.84
C ALA A 90 10.63 -1.46 5.56
N VAL A 91 9.63 -1.28 4.71
CA VAL A 91 9.12 0.04 4.30
C VAL A 91 7.74 0.23 4.93
N SER A 92 7.59 1.31 5.70
CA SER A 92 6.32 1.69 6.31
C SER A 92 5.99 3.12 5.96
N GLY A 93 4.77 3.36 5.49
CA GLY A 93 4.33 4.67 5.07
C GLY A 93 3.07 4.59 4.23
N PHE A 94 2.51 5.75 3.93
CA PHE A 94 1.44 5.86 2.96
C PHE A 94 1.99 5.56 1.56
N ASN A 95 1.24 4.80 0.77
CA ASN A 95 1.59 4.48 -0.60
C ASN A 95 0.47 4.81 -1.55
N GLN A 96 0.85 5.13 -2.78
CA GLN A 96 -0.05 5.32 -3.90
C GLN A 96 0.39 4.39 -5.02
N THR A 97 -0.56 3.66 -5.62
CA THR A 97 -0.29 2.92 -6.85
C THR A 97 -0.53 3.87 -8.02
N LYS A 98 0.52 4.20 -8.76
CA LYS A 98 0.49 5.10 -9.91
C LYS A 98 0.89 4.34 -11.18
N SER A 99 0.46 4.86 -12.32
CA SER A 99 0.98 4.41 -13.61
C SER A 99 2.41 4.92 -13.79
N LEU A 100 3.26 4.19 -14.52
CA LEU A 100 4.65 4.60 -14.76
C LEU A 100 4.72 5.96 -15.49
N GLN A 101 3.73 6.24 -16.33
CA GLN A 101 3.60 7.45 -17.14
C GLN A 101 3.42 8.71 -16.26
N GLU A 102 2.69 8.60 -15.15
CA GLU A 102 2.46 9.72 -14.22
C GLU A 102 3.70 10.15 -13.44
N LEU A 103 4.73 9.29 -13.38
CA LEU A 103 5.96 9.54 -12.65
C LEU A 103 7.12 10.00 -13.57
N LEU A 104 6.84 10.16 -14.86
CA LEU A 104 7.79 10.71 -15.82
C LEU A 104 7.83 12.25 -15.72
N PRO A 105 9.00 12.87 -15.92
CA PRO A 105 10.29 12.27 -16.31
C PRO A 105 11.17 11.82 -15.14
N GLY A 106 10.84 12.18 -13.89
CA GLY A 106 11.73 12.01 -12.73
C GLY A 106 12.15 10.55 -12.46
N ILE A 107 11.28 9.59 -12.79
CA ILE A 107 11.52 8.16 -12.54
C ILE A 107 12.54 7.53 -13.50
N ILE A 108 12.89 8.18 -14.61
CA ILE A 108 13.74 7.58 -15.67
C ILE A 108 15.09 7.13 -15.13
N ASN A 109 15.72 7.93 -14.26
CA ASN A 109 17.04 7.62 -13.70
C ASN A 109 17.02 6.46 -12.70
N GLN A 110 15.84 6.03 -12.26
CA GLN A 110 15.65 4.92 -11.32
C GLN A 110 15.22 3.63 -12.04
N LEU A 111 14.89 3.71 -13.34
CA LEU A 111 14.54 2.56 -14.14
C LEU A 111 15.80 1.81 -14.58
N GLY A 112 15.79 0.49 -14.36
CA GLY A 112 16.76 -0.41 -14.97
C GLY A 112 16.46 -0.65 -16.46
N PRO A 113 17.42 -1.25 -17.20
CA PRO A 113 17.29 -1.52 -18.64
C PRO A 113 16.04 -2.33 -19.00
N ASP A 114 15.65 -3.27 -18.15
CA ASP A 114 14.46 -4.11 -18.35
C ASP A 114 13.16 -3.29 -18.30
N ASN A 115 13.06 -2.34 -17.36
CA ASN A 115 11.89 -1.48 -17.24
C ASN A 115 11.86 -0.38 -18.31
N LEU A 116 13.03 0.06 -18.80
CA LEU A 116 13.14 1.00 -19.91
C LEU A 116 12.66 0.38 -21.23
N ALA A 117 12.88 -0.92 -21.45
CA ALA A 117 12.34 -1.61 -22.62
C ALA A 117 10.80 -1.59 -22.63
N ASN A 118 10.18 -1.88 -21.47
CA ASN A 118 8.73 -1.79 -21.30
C ASN A 118 8.23 -0.36 -21.51
N LEU A 119 8.96 0.64 -21.01
CA LEU A 119 8.64 2.05 -21.22
C LEU A 119 8.73 2.46 -22.70
N LYS A 120 9.75 1.97 -23.42
CA LYS A 120 9.89 2.23 -24.87
C LYS A 120 8.73 1.63 -25.65
N GLN A 121 8.32 0.40 -25.37
CA GLN A 121 7.15 -0.21 -26.01
C GLN A 121 5.86 0.59 -25.75
N ILE A 122 5.67 1.05 -24.50
CA ILE A 122 4.55 1.91 -24.13
C ILE A 122 4.62 3.26 -24.85
N ALA A 123 5.79 3.89 -24.92
CA ALA A 123 5.98 5.15 -25.63
C ALA A 123 5.74 5.00 -27.13
N GLU A 124 6.30 3.96 -27.76
CA GLU A 124 6.12 3.66 -29.19
C GLU A 124 4.67 3.39 -29.54
N SER A 125 3.93 2.63 -28.71
CA SER A 125 2.49 2.42 -28.90
C SER A 125 1.68 3.70 -28.72
N TYR A 126 2.05 4.59 -27.79
CA TYR A 126 1.41 5.88 -27.61
C TYR A 126 1.68 6.81 -28.81
N THR A 127 2.92 6.88 -29.29
CA THR A 127 3.27 7.64 -30.49
C THR A 127 2.60 7.06 -31.73
N ALA A 128 2.50 5.74 -31.86
CA ALA A 128 1.79 5.08 -32.96
C ALA A 128 0.28 5.37 -32.91
N ALA A 129 -0.34 5.35 -31.74
CA ALA A 129 -1.74 5.71 -31.56
C ALA A 129 -2.00 7.19 -31.85
N GLN A 130 -1.10 8.08 -31.43
CA GLN A 130 -1.18 9.51 -31.73
C GLN A 130 -0.98 9.78 -33.23
N LYS A 131 -0.07 9.03 -33.87
CA LYS A 131 0.19 9.12 -35.32
C LYS A 131 -0.94 8.51 -36.15
N ALA A 132 -1.61 7.47 -35.64
CA ALA A 132 -2.81 6.89 -36.25
C ALA A 132 -4.04 7.78 -36.05
N ALA A 133 -4.17 8.47 -34.92
CA ALA A 133 -5.20 9.49 -34.71
C ALA A 133 -4.98 10.71 -35.62
N SER A 134 -3.73 11.11 -35.86
CA SER A 134 -3.41 12.16 -36.85
C SER A 134 -3.52 11.69 -38.30
N ALA A 135 -3.43 10.38 -38.58
CA ALA A 135 -3.60 9.81 -39.91
C ALA A 135 -5.08 9.48 -40.24
N ALA A 136 -5.91 9.21 -39.23
CA ALA A 136 -7.36 9.07 -39.38
C ALA A 136 -8.08 10.43 -39.52
N ALA A 137 -7.40 11.54 -39.20
CA ALA A 137 -7.82 12.90 -39.55
C ALA A 137 -7.35 13.33 -40.96
N ALA A 138 -6.73 12.44 -41.73
CA ALA A 138 -6.24 12.73 -43.08
C ALA A 138 -7.10 12.12 -44.20
N ASP A 139 -8.27 11.54 -43.89
CA ASP A 139 -9.18 10.95 -44.88
C ASP A 139 -10.62 11.48 -44.83
N ASP A 140 -10.91 12.52 -44.03
CA ASP A 140 -12.19 13.23 -44.07
C ASP A 140 -12.01 14.70 -43.62
N ASP A 141 -12.15 15.61 -44.59
CA ASP A 141 -12.25 17.08 -44.50
C ASP A 141 -11.04 17.92 -44.03
N ASP A 142 -10.16 18.23 -44.99
CA ASP A 142 -9.84 19.57 -45.54
C ASP A 142 -10.21 20.90 -44.82
N ASP A 143 -10.45 20.97 -43.51
CA ASP A 143 -10.69 22.26 -42.82
C ASP A 143 -10.08 22.32 -41.39
N GLU A 144 -9.13 23.27 -41.22
CA GLU A 144 -8.96 24.06 -39.97
C GLU A 144 -7.95 23.62 -38.89
N VAL A 145 -6.69 23.31 -39.24
CA VAL A 145 -5.55 23.58 -38.33
C VAL A 145 -4.37 24.18 -39.12
N PRO A 146 -4.07 25.49 -38.96
CA PRO A 146 -2.88 26.11 -39.54
C PRO A 146 -1.59 25.50 -38.96
N ASP A 147 -0.57 25.34 -39.82
CA ASP A 147 0.76 24.88 -39.44
C ASP A 147 1.32 25.74 -38.28
N LEU A 148 1.96 25.09 -37.30
CA LEU A 148 2.63 25.78 -36.19
C LEU A 148 3.79 26.61 -36.74
N VAL A 149 3.50 27.88 -37.07
CA VAL A 149 4.50 28.87 -37.44
C VAL A 149 5.38 29.19 -36.23
N ASP A 150 6.66 28.82 -36.38
CA ASP A 150 7.87 29.17 -35.64
C ASP A 150 7.80 29.22 -34.09
N ASN A 151 8.72 28.47 -33.46
CA ASN A 151 8.92 28.47 -32.01
C ASN A 151 9.02 29.91 -31.46
N PHE A 152 8.10 30.27 -30.57
CA PHE A 152 8.03 31.58 -29.89
C PHE A 152 9.33 32.02 -29.19
N GLU A 153 10.29 31.11 -28.99
CA GLU A 153 11.61 31.39 -28.42
C GLU A 153 12.50 32.24 -29.36
N ASP A 154 12.35 32.13 -30.70
CA ASP A 154 13.19 32.87 -31.65
C ASP A 154 12.79 34.36 -31.77
N VAL A 155 11.52 34.70 -31.51
CA VAL A 155 11.03 36.08 -31.54
C VAL A 155 11.53 36.89 -30.34
N SER A 156 11.78 36.22 -29.20
CA SER A 156 12.25 36.85 -27.96
C SER A 156 13.74 37.23 -27.96
N GLN A 157 14.50 36.83 -28.99
CA GLN A 157 15.93 37.12 -29.11
C GLN A 157 16.24 38.31 -30.03
N GLN A 158 15.22 39.02 -30.53
CA GLN A 158 15.38 40.17 -31.44
C GLN A 158 15.11 41.56 -30.80
N ASP A 159 15.04 41.67 -29.47
CA ASP A 159 15.11 42.95 -28.76
C ASP A 159 16.32 43.02 -27.81
#